data_AF-A0A8H4N0S6-F1
#
_entry.id   AF-A0A8H4N0S6-F1
#
_cell.length_a   1.000
_cell.length_b   1.000
_cell.length_c   1.000
_cell.angle_alpha   90.00
_cell.angle_beta   90.00
_cell.angle_gamma   90.00
#
_symmetry.space_group_name_H-M   'P 1'
#
loop_
_entity.id
_entity.type
_entity.pdbx_description
1 polymer ?
#
loop_
_entity_poly.entity_id
_entity_poly.type
_entity_poly.pdbx_seq_one_letter_code
_entity_poly.pdbx_strand_id
1 'polypeptide(L)'
;MHLIILSSYVNHWQAYIESLAAEVGKIRDKVQVVNVEEGPLKAETLQHLRNLEDKLVLRTLGSIRSSISIVELLAKVNRKLKAANVDLSEQSAKMDQHLSAYLNRLRSHLSNAEILGKRVQATIGLLSNLLDLRNQATSDKTNCHMLQLTREGVDDNATVRVITVFTLIYLPASFIATLFGMNLFDFEAENGGILR
;
A
#
# COMPACT_ATOMS: atom_id res chain seq x y z
N MET A 1 -45.23 -17.03 -14.43
CA MET A 1 -44.67 -16.39 -13.22
C MET A 1 -43.18 -16.69 -13.02
N HIS A 2 -42.77 -17.94 -12.73
CA HIS A 2 -41.37 -18.26 -12.36
C HIS A 2 -40.30 -17.88 -13.42
N LEU A 3 -40.59 -18.07 -14.72
CA LEU A 3 -39.66 -17.67 -15.79
C LEU A 3 -39.45 -16.16 -15.88
N ILE A 4 -40.47 -15.36 -15.58
CA ILE A 4 -40.39 -13.89 -15.62
C ILE A 4 -39.51 -13.40 -14.46
N ILE A 5 -39.73 -13.94 -13.26
CA ILE A 5 -38.91 -13.64 -12.07
C ILE A 5 -37.44 -13.97 -12.34
N LEU A 6 -37.17 -15.17 -12.88
CA LEU A 6 -35.82 -15.59 -13.22
C LEU A 6 -35.20 -14.69 -14.30
N SER A 7 -35.95 -14.32 -15.34
CA SER A 7 -35.47 -13.41 -16.39
C SER A 7 -35.09 -12.04 -15.84
N SER A 8 -35.92 -11.47 -14.95
CA SER A 8 -35.68 -10.19 -14.33
C SER A 8 -34.42 -10.27 -13.48
N TYR A 9 -34.33 -11.27 -12.61
CA TYR A 9 -33.16 -11.50 -11.77
C TYR A 9 -31.85 -11.63 -12.57
N VAL A 10 -31.85 -12.44 -13.64
CA VAL A 10 -30.68 -12.63 -14.51
C VAL A 10 -30.27 -11.32 -15.20
N ASN A 11 -31.24 -10.51 -15.65
CA ASN A 11 -30.95 -9.22 -16.30
C ASN A 11 -30.31 -8.20 -15.36
N HIS A 12 -30.71 -8.17 -14.08
CA HIS A 12 -30.18 -7.21 -13.11
C HIS A 12 -28.68 -7.41 -12.80
N TRP A 13 -28.17 -8.63 -12.94
CA TRP A 13 -26.75 -8.91 -12.72
C TRP A 13 -25.83 -8.13 -13.66
N GLN A 14 -26.27 -7.90 -14.89
CA GLN A 14 -25.48 -7.13 -15.85
C GLN A 14 -25.24 -5.71 -15.37
N ALA A 15 -26.31 -4.97 -15.06
CA ALA A 15 -26.23 -3.59 -14.58
C ALA A 15 -25.43 -3.49 -13.27
N TYR A 16 -25.58 -4.48 -12.38
CA TYR A 16 -24.83 -4.52 -11.14
C TYR A 16 -23.32 -4.71 -11.37
N ILE A 17 -22.91 -5.67 -12.22
CA ILE A 17 -21.50 -5.89 -12.55
C ILE A 17 -20.91 -4.67 -13.26
N GLU A 18 -21.65 -4.03 -14.15
CA GLU A 18 -21.23 -2.79 -14.81
C GLU A 18 -21.03 -1.65 -13.80
N SER A 19 -21.91 -1.52 -12.80
CA SER A 19 -21.75 -0.51 -11.75
C SER A 19 -20.48 -0.72 -10.92
N LEU A 20 -20.17 -1.97 -10.57
CA LEU A 20 -18.93 -2.32 -9.87
C LEU A 20 -17.70 -2.04 -10.76
N ALA A 21 -17.78 -2.39 -12.05
CA ALA A 21 -16.71 -2.12 -13.00
C ALA A 21 -16.43 -0.63 -13.16
N ALA A 22 -17.48 0.21 -13.17
CA ALA A 22 -17.35 1.66 -13.23
C ALA A 22 -16.70 2.23 -11.96
N GLU A 23 -17.04 1.70 -10.78
CA GLU A 23 -16.44 2.11 -9.50
C GLU A 23 -14.94 1.76 -9.46
N VAL A 24 -14.57 0.54 -9.86
CA VAL A 24 -13.18 0.11 -9.99
C VAL A 24 -12.42 0.96 -11.01
N GLY A 25 -13.06 1.31 -12.14
CA GLY A 25 -12.50 2.20 -13.16
C GLY A 25 -12.12 3.57 -12.60
N LYS A 26 -13.03 4.22 -11.87
CA LYS A 26 -12.77 5.52 -11.23
C LYS A 26 -11.58 5.48 -10.27
N ILE A 27 -11.39 4.39 -9.54
CA ILE A 27 -10.25 4.24 -8.63
C ILE A 27 -8.97 4.07 -9.42
N ARG A 28 -8.96 3.19 -10.42
CA ARG A 28 -7.79 2.94 -11.25
C ARG A 28 -7.31 4.20 -11.98
N ASP A 29 -8.24 4.99 -12.52
CA ASP A 29 -7.89 6.23 -13.21
C ASP A 29 -7.22 7.22 -12.25
N LYS A 30 -7.66 7.26 -10.97
CA LYS A 30 -6.95 8.01 -9.93
C LYS A 30 -5.56 7.44 -9.68
N VAL A 31 -5.42 6.12 -9.56
CA VAL A 31 -4.12 5.47 -9.28
C VAL A 31 -3.10 5.70 -10.40
N GLN A 32 -3.52 5.69 -11.68
CA GLN A 32 -2.62 5.94 -12.81
C GLN A 32 -2.07 7.38 -12.87
N VAL A 33 -2.80 8.34 -12.30
CA VAL A 33 -2.42 9.76 -12.30
C VAL A 33 -1.62 10.14 -11.05
N VAL A 34 -1.55 9.27 -10.04
CA VAL A 34 -0.73 9.53 -8.86
C VAL A 34 0.75 9.50 -9.25
N ASN A 35 1.36 10.69 -9.25
CA ASN A 35 2.80 10.83 -9.22
C ASN A 35 3.31 10.40 -7.83
N VAL A 36 4.37 9.60 -7.77
CA VAL A 36 4.96 9.09 -6.51
C VAL A 36 5.35 10.25 -5.56
N GLU A 37 5.59 11.43 -6.13
CA GLU A 37 5.97 12.65 -5.40
C GLU A 37 4.78 13.54 -4.99
N GLU A 38 3.60 13.42 -5.63
CA GLU A 38 2.47 14.32 -5.40
C GLU A 38 1.39 13.71 -4.49
N GLY A 39 1.56 13.95 -3.19
CA GLY A 39 0.49 13.80 -2.19
C GLY A 39 0.34 12.40 -1.59
N PRO A 40 -0.40 12.27 -0.46
CA PRO A 40 -0.58 10.99 0.22
C PRO A 40 -1.48 10.06 -0.59
N LEU A 41 -0.94 8.93 -1.07
CA LEU A 41 -1.74 7.77 -1.43
C LEU A 41 -2.54 7.35 -0.19
N LYS A 42 -3.84 7.66 -0.18
CA LYS A 42 -4.67 7.46 1.01
C LYS A 42 -4.90 5.97 1.22
N ALA A 43 -4.57 5.46 2.40
CA ALA A 43 -4.89 4.10 2.85
C ALA A 43 -6.39 3.76 2.66
N GLU A 44 -7.25 4.78 2.72
CA GLU A 44 -8.68 4.70 2.39
C GLU A 44 -8.96 4.11 1.00
N THR A 45 -8.13 4.41 0.00
CA THR A 45 -8.28 3.91 -1.38
C THR A 45 -8.01 2.41 -1.44
N LEU A 46 -6.99 1.94 -0.72
CA LEU A 46 -6.68 0.52 -0.58
C LEU A 46 -7.81 -0.22 0.15
N GLN A 47 -8.31 0.36 1.26
CA GLN A 47 -9.42 -0.22 2.02
C GLN A 47 -10.69 -0.29 1.18
N HIS A 48 -10.97 0.74 0.38
CA HIS A 48 -12.12 0.75 -0.52
C HIS A 48 -12.01 -0.32 -1.62
N LEU A 49 -10.83 -0.49 -2.25
CA LEU A 49 -10.60 -1.58 -3.20
C LEU A 49 -10.76 -2.96 -2.58
N ARG A 50 -10.25 -3.18 -1.36
CA ARG A 50 -10.45 -4.44 -0.62
C ARG A 50 -11.92 -4.71 -0.33
N ASN A 51 -12.68 -3.69 0.07
CA ASN A 51 -14.13 -3.83 0.26
C ASN A 51 -14.86 -4.18 -1.04
N LEU A 52 -14.42 -3.65 -2.19
CA LEU A 52 -14.96 -4.01 -3.50
C LEU A 52 -14.58 -5.44 -3.89
N GLU A 53 -13.36 -5.86 -3.63
CA GLU A 53 -12.92 -7.24 -3.80
C GLU A 53 -13.79 -8.20 -2.99
N ASP A 54 -13.99 -7.93 -1.70
CA ASP A 54 -14.84 -8.75 -0.82
C ASP A 54 -16.30 -8.81 -1.32
N LYS A 55 -16.88 -7.67 -1.72
CA LYS A 55 -18.24 -7.65 -2.30
C LYS A 55 -18.32 -8.49 -3.57
N LEU A 56 -17.31 -8.42 -4.44
CA LEU A 56 -17.29 -9.17 -5.68
C LEU A 56 -17.09 -10.66 -5.44
N VAL A 57 -16.08 -11.04 -4.65
CA VAL A 57 -15.71 -12.44 -4.39
C VAL A 57 -16.75 -13.15 -3.52
N LEU A 58 -17.10 -12.57 -2.37
CA LEU A 58 -17.96 -13.25 -1.40
C LEU A 58 -19.43 -13.20 -1.81
N ARG A 59 -19.91 -12.06 -2.32
CA ARG A 59 -21.35 -11.86 -2.56
C ARG A 59 -21.72 -12.10 -4.01
N THR A 60 -21.00 -11.50 -4.96
CA THR A 60 -21.37 -11.54 -6.38
C THR A 60 -21.12 -12.91 -6.99
N LEU A 61 -19.88 -13.40 -6.92
CA LEU A 61 -19.52 -14.71 -7.47
C LEU A 61 -20.28 -15.85 -6.79
N GLY A 62 -20.39 -15.81 -5.45
CA GLY A 62 -21.16 -16.79 -4.68
C GLY A 62 -22.64 -16.84 -5.09
N SER A 63 -23.30 -15.68 -5.23
CA SER A 63 -24.72 -15.62 -5.61
C SER A 63 -24.95 -16.10 -7.05
N ILE A 64 -24.08 -15.72 -7.99
CA ILE A 64 -24.19 -16.15 -9.38
C ILE A 64 -23.98 -17.67 -9.50
N ARG A 65 -22.97 -18.23 -8.79
CA ARG A 65 -22.73 -19.69 -8.75
C ARG A 65 -23.92 -20.45 -8.18
N SER A 66 -24.48 -19.98 -7.06
CA SER A 66 -25.70 -20.56 -6.49
C SER A 66 -26.87 -20.53 -7.48
N SER A 67 -27.04 -19.41 -8.18
CA SER A 67 -28.08 -19.26 -9.20
C SER A 67 -27.90 -20.23 -10.37
N ILE A 68 -26.67 -20.44 -10.83
CA ILE A 68 -26.34 -21.45 -11.85
C ILE A 68 -26.79 -22.83 -11.38
N SER A 69 -26.41 -23.24 -10.16
CA SER A 69 -26.79 -24.54 -9.58
C SER A 69 -28.31 -24.73 -9.51
N ILE A 70 -29.06 -23.68 -9.15
CA ILE A 70 -30.53 -23.71 -9.11
C ILE A 70 -31.10 -23.93 -10.52
N VAL A 71 -30.62 -23.20 -11.52
CA VAL A 71 -31.12 -23.33 -12.90
C VAL A 71 -30.74 -24.69 -13.50
N GLU A 72 -29.57 -25.24 -13.17
CA GLU A 72 -29.17 -26.60 -13.55
C GLU A 72 -30.10 -27.65 -12.92
N LEU A 73 -30.47 -27.49 -11.66
CA LEU A 73 -31.42 -28.36 -10.99
C LEU A 73 -32.81 -28.28 -11.65
N LEU A 74 -33.28 -27.08 -11.97
CA LEU A 74 -34.55 -26.87 -12.67
C LEU A 74 -34.54 -27.55 -14.05
N ALA A 75 -33.44 -27.45 -14.80
CA ALA A 75 -33.29 -28.13 -16.08
C ALA A 75 -33.33 -29.66 -15.92
N LYS A 76 -32.66 -30.19 -14.89
CA LYS A 76 -32.70 -31.63 -14.58
C LYS A 76 -34.11 -32.11 -14.23
N VAL A 77 -34.85 -31.33 -13.44
CA VAL A 77 -36.25 -31.64 -13.08
C VAL A 77 -37.15 -31.59 -14.31
N ASN A 78 -37.00 -30.56 -15.17
CA ASN A 78 -37.77 -30.42 -16.40
C ASN A 78 -37.57 -31.63 -17.34
N ARG A 79 -36.33 -32.10 -17.50
CA ARG A 79 -36.01 -33.29 -18.30
C ARG A 79 -36.62 -34.57 -17.73
N LYS A 80 -36.62 -34.74 -16.41
CA LYS A 80 -37.27 -35.88 -15.76
C LYS A 80 -38.79 -35.85 -15.95
N LEU A 81 -39.40 -34.67 -15.87
CA LEU A 81 -40.83 -34.50 -16.08
C LEU A 81 -41.24 -34.84 -17.52
N LYS A 82 -40.43 -34.42 -18.51
CA LYS A 82 -40.59 -34.81 -19.92
C LYS A 82 -40.54 -36.31 -20.13
N ALA A 83 -39.60 -36.99 -19.49
CA ALA A 83 -39.47 -38.44 -19.61
C ALA A 83 -40.66 -39.19 -19.00
N ALA A 84 -41.32 -38.61 -17.98
CA ALA A 84 -42.48 -39.19 -17.33
C ALA A 84 -43.80 -38.92 -18.05
N ASN A 85 -43.93 -37.82 -18.81
CA ASN A 85 -45.17 -37.39 -19.46
C ASN A 85 -44.92 -36.93 -20.90
N VAL A 86 -45.30 -37.77 -21.87
CA VAL A 86 -45.13 -37.50 -23.32
C VAL A 86 -45.89 -36.24 -23.76
N ASP A 87 -47.06 -35.98 -23.20
CA ASP A 87 -47.89 -34.81 -23.52
C ASP A 87 -47.25 -33.46 -23.13
N LEU A 88 -46.23 -33.47 -22.27
CA LEU A 88 -45.48 -32.28 -21.87
C LEU A 88 -44.23 -32.02 -22.72
N SER A 89 -43.99 -32.82 -23.77
CA SER A 89 -42.74 -32.77 -24.55
C SER A 89 -42.46 -31.40 -25.17
N GLU A 90 -43.47 -30.74 -25.75
CA GLU A 90 -43.30 -29.42 -26.38
C GLU A 90 -43.05 -28.33 -25.33
N GLN A 91 -43.83 -28.32 -24.25
CA GLN A 91 -43.68 -27.35 -23.15
C GLN A 91 -42.32 -27.50 -22.46
N SER A 92 -41.90 -28.75 -22.23
CA SER A 92 -40.60 -29.05 -21.65
C SER A 92 -39.45 -28.64 -22.57
N ALA A 93 -39.58 -28.80 -23.90
CA ALA A 93 -38.59 -28.34 -24.86
C ALA A 93 -38.43 -26.81 -24.84
N LYS A 94 -39.54 -26.05 -24.80
CA LYS A 94 -39.52 -24.59 -24.66
C LYS A 94 -38.88 -24.16 -23.34
N MET A 95 -39.23 -24.85 -22.25
CA MET A 95 -38.64 -24.61 -20.92
C MET A 95 -37.12 -24.86 -20.93
N ASP A 96 -36.66 -25.96 -21.53
CA ASP A 96 -35.23 -26.29 -21.65
C ASP A 96 -34.47 -25.23 -22.43
N GLN A 97 -35.05 -24.67 -23.50
CA GLN A 97 -34.45 -23.56 -24.25
C GLN A 97 -34.29 -22.31 -23.38
N HIS A 98 -35.33 -21.93 -22.62
CA HIS A 98 -35.25 -20.77 -21.72
C HIS A 98 -34.21 -20.97 -20.59
N LEU A 99 -34.22 -22.14 -19.93
CA LEU A 99 -33.27 -22.46 -18.86
C LEU A 99 -31.82 -22.48 -19.38
N SER A 100 -31.60 -23.02 -20.59
CA SER A 100 -30.29 -23.01 -21.23
C SER A 100 -29.81 -21.59 -21.56
N ALA A 101 -30.70 -20.72 -22.04
CA ALA A 101 -30.39 -19.32 -22.28
C ALA A 101 -30.00 -18.59 -20.98
N TYR A 102 -30.74 -18.82 -19.88
CA TYR A 102 -30.40 -18.24 -18.58
C TYR A 102 -29.08 -18.77 -18.02
N LEU A 103 -28.79 -20.06 -18.18
CA LEU A 103 -27.50 -20.63 -17.78
C LEU A 103 -26.34 -19.99 -18.52
N ASN A 104 -26.45 -19.86 -19.84
CA ASN A 104 -25.41 -19.23 -20.64
C ASN A 104 -25.17 -17.78 -20.20
N ARG A 105 -26.25 -17.05 -19.91
CA ARG A 105 -26.15 -15.66 -19.45
C ARG A 105 -25.54 -15.54 -18.05
N LEU A 106 -25.95 -16.39 -17.10
CA LEU A 106 -25.35 -16.44 -15.76
C LEU A 106 -23.87 -16.83 -15.81
N ARG A 107 -23.47 -17.78 -16.67
CA ARG A 107 -22.06 -18.16 -16.87
C ARG A 107 -21.25 -17.01 -17.47
N SER A 108 -21.82 -16.26 -18.40
CA SER A 108 -21.18 -15.03 -18.92
C SER A 108 -21.01 -13.98 -17.82
N HIS A 109 -22.03 -13.74 -16.99
CA HIS A 109 -21.93 -12.85 -15.83
C HIS A 109 -20.87 -13.31 -14.83
N LEU A 110 -20.78 -14.62 -14.57
CA LEU A 110 -19.73 -15.19 -13.72
C LEU A 110 -18.34 -14.90 -14.28
N SER A 111 -18.12 -15.17 -15.57
CA SER A 111 -16.85 -14.91 -16.23
C SER A 111 -16.46 -13.43 -16.19
N ASN A 112 -17.40 -12.53 -16.44
CA ASN A 112 -17.16 -11.09 -16.37
C ASN A 112 -16.79 -10.64 -14.95
N ALA A 113 -17.49 -11.16 -13.93
CA ALA A 113 -17.19 -10.88 -12.54
C ALA A 113 -15.81 -11.44 -12.12
N GLU A 114 -15.42 -12.63 -12.60
CA GLU A 114 -14.09 -13.20 -12.35
C GLU A 114 -12.97 -12.35 -12.99
N ILE A 115 -13.17 -11.87 -14.23
CA ILE A 115 -12.25 -10.95 -14.89
C ILE A 115 -12.14 -9.64 -14.10
N LEU A 116 -13.26 -9.09 -13.65
CA LEU A 116 -13.27 -7.88 -12.83
C LEU A 116 -12.50 -8.11 -11.50
N GLY A 117 -12.65 -9.28 -10.88
CA GLY A 117 -11.93 -9.62 -9.65
C GLY A 117 -10.42 -9.65 -9.84
N LYS A 118 -9.94 -10.28 -10.93
CA LYS A 118 -8.52 -10.25 -11.29
C LYS A 118 -8.00 -8.82 -11.50
N ARG A 119 -8.81 -7.94 -12.11
CA ARG A 119 -8.44 -6.52 -12.30
C ARG A 119 -8.36 -5.75 -10.97
N VAL A 120 -9.29 -6.00 -10.05
CA VAL A 120 -9.24 -5.41 -8.70
C VAL A 120 -7.98 -5.86 -7.97
N GLN A 121 -7.67 -7.16 -7.97
CA GLN A 121 -6.45 -7.71 -7.36
C GLN A 121 -5.18 -7.11 -7.95
N ALA A 122 -5.09 -7.00 -9.28
CA ALA A 122 -3.96 -6.35 -9.93
C ALA A 122 -3.81 -4.89 -9.49
N THR A 123 -4.92 -4.16 -9.37
CA THR A 123 -4.91 -2.76 -8.92
C THR A 123 -4.47 -2.63 -7.46
N ILE A 124 -4.92 -3.53 -6.59
CA ILE A 124 -4.47 -3.61 -5.19
C ILE A 124 -2.96 -3.86 -5.14
N GLY A 125 -2.45 -4.83 -5.92
CA GLY A 125 -1.02 -5.15 -5.96
C GLY A 125 -0.17 -3.96 -6.44
N LEU A 126 -0.60 -3.26 -7.49
CA LEU A 126 0.07 -2.05 -7.95
C LEU A 126 0.09 -0.97 -6.87
N LEU A 127 -1.02 -0.74 -6.18
CA LEU A 127 -1.11 0.28 -5.13
C LEU A 127 -0.25 -0.07 -3.91
N SER A 128 -0.20 -1.34 -3.51
CA SER A 128 0.69 -1.83 -2.46
C SER A 128 2.16 -1.61 -2.83
N ASN A 129 2.57 -1.97 -4.06
CA ASN A 129 3.95 -1.76 -4.51
C ASN A 129 4.33 -0.27 -4.55
N LEU A 130 3.41 0.62 -4.96
CA LEU A 130 3.65 2.07 -4.95
C LEU A 130 3.82 2.61 -3.52
N LEU A 131 3.03 2.12 -2.57
CA LEU A 131 3.18 2.47 -1.16
C LEU A 131 4.54 2.00 -0.60
N ASP A 132 4.97 0.79 -0.95
CA ASP A 132 6.26 0.24 -0.51
C ASP A 132 7.45 1.01 -1.09
N LEU A 133 7.43 1.31 -2.39
CA LEU A 133 8.47 2.12 -3.05
C LEU A 133 8.59 3.51 -2.41
N ARG A 134 7.46 4.13 -2.07
CA ARG A 134 7.47 5.42 -1.37
C ARG A 134 8.06 5.31 0.03
N ASN A 135 7.68 4.28 0.79
CA ASN A 135 8.23 4.08 2.13
C ASN A 135 9.75 3.89 2.06
N GLN A 136 10.25 3.12 1.10
CA GLN A 136 11.69 2.98 0.83
C GLN A 136 12.35 4.32 0.47
N ALA A 137 11.81 5.08 -0.48
CA ALA A 137 12.34 6.39 -0.86
C ALA A 137 12.38 7.39 0.33
N THR A 138 11.38 7.34 1.20
CA THR A 138 11.32 8.18 2.42
C THR A 138 12.38 7.74 3.44
N SER A 139 12.55 6.43 3.63
CA SER A 139 13.60 5.87 4.48
C SER A 139 15.00 6.21 3.96
N ASP A 140 15.24 6.10 2.65
CA ASP A 140 16.51 6.45 2.03
C ASP A 140 16.83 7.94 2.20
N LYS A 141 15.85 8.83 1.96
CA LYS A 141 16.01 10.27 2.17
C LYS A 141 16.31 10.61 3.64
N THR A 142 15.70 9.89 4.58
CA THR A 142 15.95 10.04 6.02
C THR A 142 17.36 9.55 6.39
N ASN A 143 17.78 8.43 5.82
CA ASN A 143 19.12 7.87 6.04
C ASN A 143 20.21 8.80 5.46
N CYS A 144 20.01 9.36 4.26
CA CYS A 144 20.91 10.37 3.70
C CYS A 144 20.99 11.63 4.57
N HIS A 145 19.86 12.14 5.09
CA HIS A 145 19.89 13.26 6.04
C HIS A 145 20.61 12.89 7.34
N MET A 146 20.39 11.68 7.88
CA MET A 146 21.09 11.22 9.08
C MET A 146 22.60 11.09 8.85
N LEU A 147 23.03 10.60 7.69
CA LEU A 147 24.44 10.55 7.31
C LEU A 147 25.04 11.95 7.17
N GLN A 148 24.29 12.91 6.61
CA GLN A 148 24.73 14.29 6.51
C GLN A 148 24.87 14.93 7.90
N LEU A 149 23.86 14.78 8.77
CA LEU A 149 23.91 15.28 10.15
C LEU A 149 25.02 14.61 10.97
N THR A 150 25.27 13.31 10.75
CA THR A 150 26.39 12.60 11.40
C THR A 150 27.74 13.14 10.90
N ARG A 151 27.85 13.46 9.60
CA ARG A 151 29.07 14.04 9.03
C ARG A 151 29.34 15.45 9.58
N GLU A 152 28.30 16.26 9.72
CA GLU A 152 28.38 17.59 10.34
C GLU A 152 28.79 17.48 11.83
N GLY A 153 28.21 16.54 12.59
CA GLY A 153 28.60 16.31 13.99
C GLY A 153 30.01 15.72 14.20
N VAL A 154 30.57 15.02 13.20
CA VAL A 154 31.97 14.55 13.23
C VAL A 154 32.95 15.70 12.99
N ASP A 155 32.57 16.71 12.18
CA ASP A 155 33.39 17.90 11.91
C ASP A 155 33.47 18.85 13.12
N ASP A 156 32.37 19.00 13.86
CA ASP A 156 32.35 19.74 15.14
C ASP A 156 33.30 19.11 16.17
N ASN A 157 33.41 17.78 16.22
CA ASN A 157 34.32 17.07 17.11
C ASN A 157 35.80 17.25 16.71
N ALA A 158 36.10 17.46 15.42
CA ALA A 158 37.45 17.77 14.96
C ALA A 158 37.87 19.19 15.41
N THR A 159 36.96 20.16 15.33
CA THR A 159 37.21 21.55 15.75
C THR A 159 37.50 21.65 17.26
N VAL A 160 36.71 20.96 18.10
CA VAL A 160 36.95 20.93 19.55
C VAL A 160 38.30 20.31 19.91
N ARG A 161 38.72 19.26 19.18
CA ARG A 161 40.04 18.63 19.38
C ARG A 161 41.18 19.59 19.05
N VAL A 162 41.06 20.36 17.97
CA VAL A 162 42.07 21.37 17.59
C VAL A 162 42.21 22.44 18.66
N ILE A 163 41.11 23.02 19.14
CA ILE A 163 41.12 24.04 20.21
C ILE A 163 41.73 23.49 21.51
N THR A 164 41.43 22.23 21.83
CA THR A 164 41.97 21.56 23.02
C THR A 164 43.48 21.38 22.93
N VAL A 165 44.02 20.99 21.75
CA VAL A 165 45.47 20.87 21.53
C VAL A 165 46.17 22.22 21.71
N PHE A 166 45.63 23.30 21.13
CA PHE A 166 46.18 24.64 21.32
C PHE A 166 46.17 25.07 22.79
N THR A 167 45.06 24.82 23.49
CA THR A 167 44.96 25.10 24.93
C THR A 167 45.99 24.30 25.74
N LEU A 168 46.17 23.01 25.45
CA LEU A 168 47.16 22.15 26.13
C LEU A 168 48.61 22.58 25.90
N ILE A 169 48.93 23.18 24.76
CA ILE A 169 50.27 23.74 24.48
C ILE A 169 50.43 25.11 25.15
N TYR A 170 49.39 25.94 25.08
CA TYR A 170 49.43 27.31 25.57
C TYR A 170 49.43 27.40 27.10
N LEU A 171 48.76 26.47 27.79
CA LEU A 171 48.64 26.46 29.24
C LEU A 171 49.97 26.29 30.00
N PRO A 172 50.85 25.32 29.69
CA PRO A 172 52.17 25.22 30.31
C PRO A 172 53.10 26.37 29.90
N ALA A 173 53.03 26.84 28.64
CA ALA A 173 53.83 27.99 28.19
C ALA A 173 53.44 29.28 28.92
N SER A 174 52.14 29.50 29.12
CA SER A 174 51.62 30.63 29.89
C SER A 174 52.01 30.55 31.36
N PHE A 175 51.94 29.36 31.96
CA PHE A 175 52.40 29.14 33.33
C PHE A 175 53.89 29.49 33.50
N ILE A 176 54.73 29.05 32.56
CA ILE A 176 56.15 29.37 32.52
C ILE A 176 56.36 30.88 32.34
N ALA A 177 55.66 31.52 31.39
CA ALA A 177 55.76 32.96 31.16
C ALA A 177 55.30 33.78 32.37
N THR A 178 54.27 33.34 33.08
CA THR A 178 53.81 33.97 34.34
C THR A 178 54.82 33.74 35.47
N LEU A 179 55.40 32.55 35.62
CA LEU A 179 56.48 32.31 36.59
C LEU A 179 57.71 33.20 36.32
N PHE A 180 58.09 33.39 35.05
CA PHE A 180 59.23 34.25 34.70
C PHE A 180 58.88 35.75 34.69
N GLY A 181 57.61 36.12 34.49
CA GLY A 181 57.14 37.50 34.46
C GLY A 181 56.67 38.05 35.81
N MET A 182 56.33 37.17 36.76
CA MET A 182 56.24 37.54 38.17
C MET A 182 57.67 37.74 38.66
N ASN A 183 57.97 38.89 39.28
CA ASN A 183 59.30 39.25 39.80
C ASN A 183 59.81 38.25 40.85
N LEU A 184 60.24 37.06 40.42
CA LEU A 184 60.87 36.02 41.24
C LEU A 184 62.40 36.16 41.27
N PHE A 185 62.93 37.23 40.68
CA PHE A 185 64.31 37.65 40.83
C PHE A 185 64.38 38.87 41.75
N ASP A 186 64.02 38.70 43.03
CA ASP A 186 64.73 39.40 44.10
C ASP A 186 65.94 38.52 44.44
N PHE A 187 67.01 38.70 43.67
CA PHE A 187 68.24 37.94 43.80
C PHE A 187 68.91 38.37 45.11
N GLU A 188 69.05 37.47 46.08
CA GLU A 188 69.83 37.69 47.30
C GLU A 188 71.22 38.24 46.95
N ALA A 189 71.42 39.53 47.19
CA ALA A 189 72.74 40.13 47.22
C ALA A 189 73.33 39.90 48.63
N GLU A 190 73.72 38.67 48.94
CA GLU A 190 74.62 38.43 50.07
C GLU A 190 76.06 38.59 49.59
N ASN A 191 76.73 39.66 50.03
CA ASN A 191 78.18 39.68 50.16
C ASN A 191 78.51 40.47 51.43
N GLY A 192 78.97 39.76 52.45
CA GLY A 192 79.52 40.34 53.67
C GLY A 192 80.78 41.16 53.41
N GLY A 193 81.07 42.12 54.32
CA GLY A 193 82.37 42.77 54.35
C GLY A 193 82.45 44.16 54.99
N ILE A 194 82.54 44.19 56.33
CA ILE A 194 83.44 44.99 57.20
C ILE A 194 83.92 46.41 56.80
N LEU A 195 83.85 47.33 57.79
CA LEU A 195 84.53 48.65 57.95
C LEU A 195 83.96 49.77 57.06
N ARG A 196 83.49 50.93 57.56
CA ARG A 196 83.98 51.80 58.62
C ARG A 196 82.92 52.87 58.93
#